data_AF-A0A524MVI7-F1
#
_entry.id   AF-A0A524MVI7-F1
#
_cell.length_a   1.000
_cell.length_b   1.000
_cell.length_c   1.000
_cell.angle_alpha   90.00
_cell.angle_beta   90.00
_cell.angle_gamma   90.00
#
_symmetry.space_group_name_H-M   'P 1'
#
loop_
_entity.id
_entity.type
_entity.pdbx_description
1 polymer ?
#
loop_
_entity_poly.entity_id
_entity_poly.type
_entity_poly.pdbx_seq_one_letter_code
_entity_poly.pdbx_strand_id
1 'polypeptide(L)'
;LGMRMLSFAWNYRTPFADGLGAKRSESKLPDLGVQALEEMGRLGILFDVSHLADSVFWDVADVMKGPFIASHSNARALCGHARNCTDEMIKAIADHGGVLGMNYAPAFIKDGGEGVTVEHLVDHIDYIVKLVGPDHVGLGSDFDGIGPPPEGIETVDKTPNITRVLVQRGYSDEDILKILGGNHMRVFKQVIG
;
A
#
# COMPACT_ATOMS: atom_id res chain seq x y z
N LEU A 1 -9.91 0.13 -23.23
CA LEU A 1 -9.84 1.04 -22.07
C LEU A 1 -8.63 0.78 -21.16
N GLY A 2 -8.06 -0.45 -21.08
CA GLY A 2 -6.69 -0.64 -20.58
C GLY A 2 -6.50 -0.65 -19.06
N MET A 3 -7.57 -0.68 -18.26
CA MET A 3 -7.50 -0.78 -16.80
C MET A 3 -6.76 -2.06 -16.36
N ARG A 4 -5.89 -1.94 -15.35
CA ARG A 4 -5.05 -3.03 -14.84
C ARG A 4 -5.03 -3.16 -13.31
N MET A 5 -5.57 -2.17 -12.61
CA MET A 5 -5.64 -2.15 -11.16
C MET A 5 -6.96 -1.52 -10.74
N LEU A 6 -7.57 -2.02 -9.67
CA LEU A 6 -8.85 -1.51 -9.15
C LEU A 6 -8.91 -1.69 -7.62
N SER A 7 -9.42 -0.66 -6.93
CA SER A 7 -9.94 -0.77 -5.56
C SER A 7 -11.46 -0.58 -5.60
N PHE A 8 -12.18 -1.23 -4.67
CA PHE A 8 -13.64 -1.18 -4.60
C PHE A 8 -14.19 0.03 -3.87
N ALA A 9 -13.37 0.73 -3.08
CA ALA A 9 -13.80 1.89 -2.33
C ALA A 9 -12.64 2.86 -2.13
N TRP A 10 -13.00 4.15 -2.09
CA TRP A 10 -12.17 5.16 -1.43
C TRP A 10 -12.58 5.21 0.05
N ASN A 11 -12.91 6.37 0.60
CA ASN A 11 -13.30 6.48 2.02
C ASN A 11 -14.77 6.11 2.31
N TYR A 12 -15.60 5.88 1.30
CA TYR A 12 -17.04 5.68 1.46
C TYR A 12 -17.47 4.29 1.00
N ARG A 13 -18.60 3.83 1.57
CA ARG A 13 -19.25 2.59 1.16
C ARG A 13 -19.66 2.64 -0.31
N THR A 14 -19.38 1.57 -1.03
CA THR A 14 -19.87 1.28 -2.38
C THR A 14 -20.70 -0.01 -2.35
N PRO A 15 -21.37 -0.39 -3.46
CA PRO A 15 -22.02 -1.71 -3.55
C PRO A 15 -21.06 -2.90 -3.44
N PHE A 16 -19.74 -2.66 -3.58
CA PHE A 16 -18.72 -3.72 -3.59
C PHE A 16 -17.97 -3.84 -2.26
N ALA A 17 -17.83 -2.75 -1.49
CA ALA A 17 -17.04 -2.75 -0.26
C ALA A 17 -17.30 -1.52 0.62
N ASP A 18 -16.93 -1.66 1.89
CA ASP A 18 -16.78 -0.53 2.81
C ASP A 18 -15.39 0.07 2.75
N GLY A 19 -15.34 1.37 2.47
CA GLY A 19 -14.18 2.20 2.71
C GLY A 19 -14.01 2.55 4.18
N LEU A 20 -12.81 2.98 4.56
CA LEU A 20 -12.38 3.26 5.93
C LEU A 20 -13.28 4.27 6.67
N GLY A 21 -13.82 5.26 5.95
CA GLY A 21 -14.70 6.30 6.50
C GLY A 21 -16.18 5.89 6.61
N ALA A 22 -16.54 4.67 6.22
CA ALA A 22 -17.91 4.19 6.35
C ALA A 22 -18.30 4.05 7.83
N LYS A 23 -19.42 4.67 8.22
CA LYS A 23 -19.92 4.65 9.62
C LYS A 23 -20.32 3.26 10.15
N ARG A 24 -20.32 2.24 9.28
CA ARG A 24 -20.64 0.83 9.58
C ARG A 24 -19.57 -0.10 9.01
N SER A 25 -18.31 0.31 9.12
CA SER A 25 -17.09 -0.32 8.56
C SER A 25 -16.72 -1.69 9.13
N GLU A 26 -17.66 -2.40 9.76
CA GLU A 26 -17.47 -3.78 10.25
C GLU A 26 -18.10 -4.82 9.29
N SER A 27 -18.50 -4.40 8.08
CA SER A 27 -19.07 -5.33 7.10
C SER A 27 -17.97 -6.16 6.41
N LYS A 28 -18.35 -7.38 6.04
CA LYS A 28 -17.64 -8.22 5.07
C LYS A 28 -17.91 -7.77 3.64
N LEU A 29 -17.19 -8.33 2.68
CA LEU A 29 -17.54 -8.16 1.27
C LEU A 29 -18.95 -8.71 1.03
N PRO A 30 -19.82 -7.97 0.31
CA PRO A 30 -21.06 -8.54 -0.21
C PRO A 30 -20.75 -9.56 -1.30
N ASP A 31 -21.71 -10.44 -1.62
CA ASP A 31 -21.58 -11.44 -2.69
C ASP A 31 -21.14 -10.82 -4.02
N LEU A 32 -21.63 -9.61 -4.33
CA LEU A 32 -21.22 -8.86 -5.51
C LEU A 32 -19.73 -8.48 -5.49
N GLY A 33 -19.19 -8.13 -4.33
CA GLY A 33 -17.77 -7.84 -4.15
C GLY A 33 -16.90 -9.09 -4.34
N VAL A 34 -17.34 -10.24 -3.79
CA VAL A 34 -16.67 -11.53 -4.00
C VAL A 34 -16.66 -11.91 -5.48
N GLN A 35 -17.80 -11.84 -6.16
CA GLN A 35 -17.90 -12.12 -7.60
C GLN A 35 -17.02 -11.17 -8.43
N ALA A 36 -16.93 -9.90 -8.03
CA ALA A 36 -16.08 -8.93 -8.70
C ALA A 36 -14.58 -9.27 -8.52
N LEU A 37 -14.14 -9.72 -7.34
CA LEU A 37 -12.75 -10.16 -7.12
C LEU A 37 -12.40 -11.37 -7.97
N GLU A 38 -13.30 -12.36 -8.06
CA GLU A 38 -13.11 -13.54 -8.90
C GLU A 38 -12.97 -13.16 -10.38
N GLU A 39 -13.81 -12.25 -10.86
CA GLU A 39 -13.76 -11.76 -12.25
C GLU A 39 -12.51 -10.93 -12.51
N MET A 40 -12.06 -10.11 -11.55
CA MET A 40 -10.78 -9.41 -11.62
C MET A 40 -9.60 -10.39 -11.75
N GLY A 41 -9.61 -11.47 -10.97
CA GLY A 41 -8.63 -12.55 -11.08
C GLY A 41 -8.63 -13.20 -12.47
N ARG A 42 -9.81 -13.47 -13.03
CA ARG A 42 -9.96 -14.01 -14.39
C ARG A 42 -9.45 -13.06 -15.48
N LEU A 43 -9.63 -11.76 -15.29
CA LEU A 43 -9.25 -10.71 -16.24
C LEU A 43 -7.79 -10.25 -16.12
N GLY A 44 -7.07 -10.68 -15.09
CA GLY A 44 -5.73 -10.20 -14.79
C GLY A 44 -5.74 -8.72 -14.37
N ILE A 45 -6.64 -8.35 -13.46
CA ILE A 45 -6.72 -7.01 -12.87
C ILE A 45 -6.23 -7.11 -11.43
N LEU A 46 -5.21 -6.33 -11.09
CA LEU A 46 -4.64 -6.27 -9.75
C LEU A 46 -5.62 -5.60 -8.78
N PHE A 47 -5.85 -6.24 -7.64
CA PHE A 47 -6.66 -5.65 -6.57
C PHE A 47 -5.82 -4.80 -5.63
N ASP A 48 -6.35 -3.64 -5.27
CA ASP A 48 -5.75 -2.71 -4.31
C ASP A 48 -6.64 -2.55 -3.07
N VAL A 49 -6.08 -2.82 -1.89
CA VAL A 49 -6.77 -2.75 -0.60
C VAL A 49 -6.67 -1.38 0.07
N SER A 50 -5.95 -0.42 -0.51
CA SER A 50 -5.85 0.93 0.03
C SER A 50 -7.24 1.55 0.18
N HIS A 51 -7.46 2.25 1.29
CA HIS A 51 -8.74 2.82 1.75
C HIS A 51 -9.81 1.84 2.24
N LEU A 52 -9.67 0.53 2.09
CA LEU A 52 -10.67 -0.40 2.62
C LEU A 52 -10.74 -0.34 4.14
N ALA A 53 -11.92 -0.59 4.69
CA ALA A 53 -12.06 -0.84 6.12
C ALA A 53 -11.32 -2.11 6.54
N ASP A 54 -10.84 -2.16 7.79
CA ASP A 54 -10.07 -3.30 8.31
C ASP A 54 -10.82 -4.63 8.17
N SER A 55 -12.14 -4.67 8.40
CA SER A 55 -12.92 -5.91 8.24
C SER A 55 -12.98 -6.37 6.78
N VAL A 56 -13.03 -5.44 5.83
CA VAL A 56 -13.05 -5.74 4.40
C VAL A 56 -11.68 -6.20 3.93
N PHE A 57 -10.59 -5.58 4.43
CA PHE A 57 -9.23 -6.06 4.17
C PHE A 57 -9.10 -7.56 4.50
N TRP A 58 -9.57 -7.97 5.69
CA TRP A 58 -9.45 -9.37 6.12
C TRP A 58 -10.32 -10.30 5.27
N ASP A 59 -11.51 -9.85 4.87
CA ASP A 59 -12.37 -10.64 3.99
C ASP A 59 -11.78 -10.78 2.58
N VAL A 60 -11.07 -9.76 2.07
CA VAL A 60 -10.28 -9.85 0.82
C VAL A 60 -9.16 -10.88 0.98
N ALA A 61 -8.41 -10.82 2.09
CA ALA A 61 -7.31 -11.74 2.36
C ALA A 61 -7.79 -13.21 2.49
N ASP A 62 -9.02 -13.44 2.96
CA ASP A 62 -9.62 -14.78 3.03
C ASP A 62 -10.07 -15.29 1.64
N VAL A 63 -10.54 -14.39 0.77
CA VAL A 63 -11.13 -14.74 -0.54
C VAL A 63 -10.06 -14.87 -1.63
N MET A 64 -9.08 -13.97 -1.66
CA MET A 64 -8.07 -13.93 -2.71
C MET A 64 -7.03 -15.04 -2.51
N LYS A 65 -6.62 -15.67 -3.62
CA LYS A 65 -5.57 -16.71 -3.62
C LYS A 65 -4.23 -16.26 -4.16
N GLY A 66 -4.21 -15.08 -4.79
CA GLY A 66 -3.04 -14.51 -5.45
C GLY A 66 -2.70 -13.13 -4.87
N PRO A 67 -1.71 -12.45 -5.45
CA PRO A 67 -1.25 -11.19 -4.91
C PRO A 67 -2.31 -10.09 -5.06
N PHE A 68 -2.47 -9.35 -3.98
CA PHE A 68 -3.07 -8.02 -3.94
C PHE A 68 -2.06 -7.05 -3.34
N ILE A 69 -2.28 -5.75 -3.51
CA ILE A 69 -1.37 -4.73 -2.99
C ILE A 69 -2.10 -3.74 -2.11
N ALA A 70 -1.37 -3.03 -1.25
CA ALA A 70 -1.79 -1.72 -0.80
C ALA A 70 -0.98 -0.70 -1.60
N SER A 71 -1.59 -0.07 -2.61
CA SER A 71 -0.89 0.84 -3.51
C SER A 71 -0.32 2.08 -2.83
N HIS A 72 -0.92 2.56 -1.73
CA HIS A 72 -0.46 3.71 -0.94
C HIS A 72 -0.90 3.61 0.54
N SER A 73 -0.16 2.88 1.35
CA SER A 73 -0.39 2.75 2.81
C SER A 73 0.92 2.50 3.58
N ASN A 74 1.00 2.96 4.84
CA ASN A 74 2.21 2.83 5.69
C ASN A 74 1.98 1.86 6.87
N ALA A 75 2.96 1.77 7.79
CA ALA A 75 2.90 0.92 8.97
C ALA A 75 2.21 1.61 10.17
N ARG A 76 1.15 0.99 10.70
CA ARG A 76 0.34 1.55 11.81
C ARG A 76 1.11 1.60 13.14
N ALA A 77 2.12 0.75 13.28
CA ALA A 77 2.99 0.73 14.47
C ALA A 77 3.85 2.00 14.62
N LEU A 78 4.16 2.71 13.52
CA LEU A 78 4.93 3.96 13.56
C LEU A 78 4.05 5.21 13.55
N CYS A 79 2.86 5.13 12.96
CA CYS A 79 1.86 6.18 12.99
C CYS A 79 0.47 5.54 13.09
N GLY A 80 -0.24 5.81 14.20
CA GLY A 80 -1.47 5.11 14.62
C GLY A 80 -2.71 5.43 13.78
N HIS A 81 -2.53 5.94 12.57
CA HIS A 81 -3.60 6.35 11.68
C HIS A 81 -4.30 5.13 11.04
N ALA A 82 -5.63 5.15 10.96
CA ALA A 82 -6.42 4.03 10.44
C ALA A 82 -6.19 3.74 8.94
N ARG A 83 -5.61 4.69 8.19
CA ARG A 83 -5.14 4.44 6.80
C ARG A 83 -3.90 3.55 6.73
N ASN A 84 -3.17 3.36 7.82
CA ASN A 84 -2.00 2.50 7.84
C ASN A 84 -2.39 1.05 8.15
N CYS A 85 -1.56 0.11 7.72
CA CYS A 85 -1.75 -1.32 7.94
C CYS A 85 -1.18 -1.76 9.30
N THR A 86 -1.88 -2.64 10.01
CA THR A 86 -1.28 -3.33 11.17
C THR A 86 -0.18 -4.29 10.72
N ASP A 87 0.63 -4.76 11.66
CA ASP A 87 1.66 -5.77 11.38
C ASP A 87 1.07 -7.04 10.75
N GLU A 88 -0.10 -7.48 11.22
CA GLU A 88 -0.81 -8.64 10.68
C GLU A 88 -1.28 -8.40 9.25
N MET A 89 -1.77 -7.20 8.93
CA MET A 89 -2.14 -6.83 7.56
C MET A 89 -0.92 -6.80 6.63
N ILE A 90 0.21 -6.26 7.12
CA ILE A 90 1.47 -6.24 6.37
C ILE A 90 1.93 -7.67 6.05
N LYS A 91 1.90 -8.56 7.04
CA LYS A 91 2.21 -9.98 6.86
C LYS A 91 1.25 -10.65 5.88
N ALA A 92 -0.06 -10.38 5.99
CA ALA A 92 -1.04 -10.95 5.08
C ALA A 92 -0.81 -10.51 3.62
N ILE A 93 -0.46 -9.24 3.37
CA ILE A 93 -0.08 -8.77 2.03
C ILE A 93 1.17 -9.53 1.54
N ALA A 94 2.18 -9.70 2.40
CA ALA A 94 3.40 -10.42 2.05
C ALA A 94 3.15 -11.91 1.76
N ASP A 95 2.33 -12.58 2.56
CA ASP A 95 1.96 -13.99 2.40
C ASP A 95 1.22 -14.25 1.07
N HIS A 96 0.49 -13.25 0.57
CA HIS A 96 -0.14 -13.29 -0.75
C HIS A 96 0.84 -12.97 -1.90
N GLY A 97 2.10 -12.68 -1.61
CA GLY A 97 3.09 -12.23 -2.60
C GLY A 97 2.91 -10.77 -3.02
N GLY A 98 2.15 -10.00 -2.26
CA GLY A 98 1.82 -8.60 -2.53
C GLY A 98 2.93 -7.60 -2.23
N VAL A 99 2.58 -6.31 -2.30
CA VAL A 99 3.48 -5.16 -2.06
C VAL A 99 2.71 -4.07 -1.33
N LEU A 100 3.36 -3.41 -0.36
CA LEU A 100 2.90 -2.15 0.21
C LEU A 100 3.67 -0.98 -0.41
N GLY A 101 2.97 -0.10 -1.12
CA GLY A 101 3.49 1.17 -1.61
C GLY A 101 3.47 2.22 -0.51
N MET A 102 4.63 2.80 -0.19
CA MET A 102 4.76 3.81 0.87
C MET A 102 4.07 5.12 0.47
N ASN A 103 3.12 5.56 1.29
CA ASN A 103 2.30 6.76 1.11
C ASN A 103 3.00 8.00 1.69
N TYR A 104 3.02 9.09 0.93
CA TYR A 104 3.77 10.29 1.32
C TYR A 104 2.95 11.27 2.15
N ALA A 105 1.66 11.02 2.43
CA ALA A 105 0.84 11.89 3.26
C ALA A 105 1.47 12.05 4.67
N PRO A 106 1.83 13.29 5.10
CA PRO A 106 2.49 13.49 6.39
C PRO A 106 1.69 12.92 7.58
N ALA A 107 0.36 13.04 7.54
CA ALA A 107 -0.54 12.50 8.57
C ALA A 107 -0.54 10.96 8.68
N PHE A 108 0.02 10.25 7.70
CA PHE A 108 0.14 8.79 7.70
C PHE A 108 1.59 8.33 7.97
N ILE A 109 2.54 9.25 8.06
CA ILE A 109 3.96 8.94 8.31
C ILE A 109 4.30 9.14 9.79
N LYS A 110 3.73 10.18 10.42
CA LYS A 110 4.03 10.55 11.80
C LYS A 110 2.80 11.12 12.46
N ASP A 111 2.55 10.72 13.71
CA ASP A 111 1.45 11.27 14.50
C ASP A 111 1.55 12.81 14.58
N GLY A 112 0.42 13.48 14.31
CA GLY A 112 0.34 14.94 14.20
C GLY A 112 0.75 15.51 12.83
N GLY A 113 1.52 14.78 12.02
CA GLY A 113 1.87 15.17 10.65
C GLY A 113 2.79 16.39 10.52
N GLU A 114 3.35 16.90 11.62
CA GLU A 114 4.24 18.06 11.63
C GLU A 114 5.72 17.66 11.51
N GLY A 115 6.49 18.43 10.72
CA GLY A 115 7.93 18.24 10.55
C GLY A 115 8.30 16.86 9.98
N VAL A 116 7.48 16.35 9.07
CA VAL A 116 7.71 15.06 8.40
C VAL A 116 8.73 15.27 7.29
N THR A 117 9.71 14.37 7.23
CA THR A 117 10.81 14.39 6.25
C THR A 117 10.90 13.06 5.50
N VAL A 118 11.70 13.00 4.44
CA VAL A 118 11.99 11.76 3.71
C VAL A 118 12.55 10.65 4.62
N GLU A 119 13.34 10.99 5.64
CA GLU A 119 13.87 10.01 6.58
C GLU A 119 12.76 9.31 7.37
N HIS A 120 11.71 10.05 7.78
CA HIS A 120 10.56 9.46 8.45
C HIS A 120 9.77 8.51 7.54
N LEU A 121 9.69 8.81 6.23
CA LEU A 121 9.12 7.88 5.25
C LEU A 121 9.97 6.59 5.17
N VAL A 122 11.31 6.73 5.15
CA VAL A 122 12.20 5.56 5.11
C VAL A 122 12.18 4.77 6.42
N ASP A 123 11.82 5.37 7.56
CA ASP A 123 11.57 4.60 8.80
C ASP A 123 10.45 3.56 8.61
N HIS A 124 9.41 3.87 7.82
CA HIS A 124 8.39 2.87 7.47
C HIS A 124 8.94 1.76 6.57
N ILE A 125 9.81 2.10 5.63
CA ILE A 125 10.48 1.11 4.78
C ILE A 125 11.29 0.16 5.66
N ASP A 126 12.17 0.68 6.54
CA ASP A 126 12.96 -0.12 7.46
C ASP A 126 12.11 -1.04 8.34
N TYR A 127 11.02 -0.50 8.87
CA TYR A 127 10.11 -1.27 9.72
C TYR A 127 9.50 -2.44 8.96
N ILE A 128 8.98 -2.21 7.75
CA ILE A 128 8.32 -3.25 6.95
C ILE A 128 9.34 -4.25 6.42
N VAL A 129 10.51 -3.81 5.97
CA VAL A 129 11.63 -4.68 5.55
C VAL A 129 12.04 -5.60 6.69
N LYS A 130 12.13 -5.08 7.93
CA LYS A 130 12.41 -5.91 9.11
C LYS A 130 11.30 -6.93 9.40
N LEU A 131 10.06 -6.61 9.08
CA LEU A 131 8.90 -7.45 9.39
C LEU A 131 8.68 -8.58 8.36
N VAL A 132 8.82 -8.27 7.07
CA VAL A 132 8.46 -9.20 5.97
C VAL A 132 9.52 -9.29 4.86
N GLY A 133 10.64 -8.59 4.98
CA GLY A 133 11.70 -8.55 3.97
C GLY A 133 11.48 -7.48 2.87
N PRO A 134 12.50 -7.22 2.05
CA PRO A 134 12.48 -6.16 1.05
C PRO A 134 11.61 -6.47 -0.17
N ASP A 135 11.22 -7.73 -0.40
CA ASP A 135 10.47 -8.16 -1.59
C ASP A 135 8.99 -7.69 -1.61
N HIS A 136 8.52 -7.07 -0.51
CA HIS A 136 7.12 -6.67 -0.29
C HIS A 136 6.93 -5.17 -0.05
N VAL A 137 7.97 -4.37 -0.28
CA VAL A 137 7.93 -2.90 -0.11
C VAL A 137 8.06 -2.21 -1.46
N GLY A 138 7.32 -1.13 -1.65
CA GLY A 138 7.33 -0.32 -2.86
C GLY A 138 7.06 1.15 -2.57
N LEU A 139 6.88 1.95 -3.62
CA LEU A 139 6.60 3.38 -3.53
C LEU A 139 5.19 3.69 -4.02
N GLY A 140 4.44 4.47 -3.26
CA GLY A 140 3.04 4.77 -3.51
C GLY A 140 2.70 6.21 -3.14
N SER A 141 3.29 7.17 -3.85
CA SER A 141 3.42 8.56 -3.37
C SER A 141 2.12 9.24 -2.97
N ASP A 142 1.02 8.93 -3.67
CA ASP A 142 -0.24 9.67 -3.56
C ASP A 142 -0.05 11.17 -3.96
N PHE A 143 0.97 11.48 -4.78
CA PHE A 143 1.17 12.83 -5.32
C PHE A 143 -0.11 13.32 -6.02
N ASP A 144 -0.39 14.62 -5.88
CA ASP A 144 -1.62 15.27 -6.32
C ASP A 144 -2.92 14.78 -5.63
N GLY A 145 -2.84 13.78 -4.74
CA GLY A 145 -3.94 13.28 -3.90
C GLY A 145 -3.85 13.68 -2.43
N ILE A 146 -2.71 14.22 -1.99
CA ILE A 146 -2.41 14.60 -0.60
C ILE A 146 -2.13 16.10 -0.45
N GLY A 147 -2.04 16.56 0.80
CA GLY A 147 -1.48 17.88 1.11
C GLY A 147 0.02 17.98 0.78
N PRO A 148 0.72 19.01 1.28
CA PRO A 148 2.16 19.14 1.07
C PRO A 148 2.91 17.85 1.48
N PRO A 149 3.69 17.22 0.57
CA PRO A 149 4.47 16.04 0.92
C PRO A 149 5.64 16.38 1.89
N PRO A 150 6.35 15.36 2.41
CA PRO A 150 7.41 15.53 3.38
C PRO A 150 8.57 16.37 2.85
N GLU A 151 9.27 17.04 3.76
CA GLU A 151 10.51 17.75 3.44
C GLU A 151 11.53 16.78 2.81
N GLY A 152 12.13 17.20 1.70
CA GLY A 152 13.08 16.41 0.93
C GLY A 152 12.44 15.56 -0.18
N ILE A 153 11.12 15.42 -0.24
CA ILE A 153 10.38 14.72 -1.31
C ILE A 153 9.08 15.43 -1.70
N GLU A 154 9.10 16.76 -1.66
CA GLU A 154 7.93 17.63 -1.90
C GLU A 154 7.37 17.50 -3.32
N THR A 155 8.19 17.05 -4.27
CA THR A 155 7.87 16.94 -5.69
C THR A 155 8.53 15.70 -6.30
N VAL A 156 8.02 15.27 -7.46
CA VAL A 156 8.49 14.04 -8.13
C VAL A 156 9.98 14.07 -8.48
N ASP A 157 10.54 15.23 -8.82
CA ASP A 157 11.97 15.41 -9.11
C ASP A 157 12.87 15.22 -7.89
N LYS A 158 12.30 15.28 -6.68
CA LYS A 158 13.01 15.03 -5.41
C LYS A 158 12.94 13.58 -4.94
N THR A 159 12.19 12.71 -5.61
CA THR A 159 12.12 11.27 -5.28
C THR A 159 13.48 10.54 -5.22
N PRO A 160 14.56 10.95 -5.94
CA PRO A 160 15.89 10.39 -5.73
C PRO A 160 16.44 10.53 -4.29
N ASN A 161 15.89 11.44 -3.48
CA ASN A 161 16.25 11.54 -2.07
C ASN A 161 15.86 10.30 -1.26
N ILE A 162 14.83 9.55 -1.66
CA ILE A 162 14.50 8.25 -1.04
C ILE A 162 15.67 7.29 -1.24
N THR A 163 16.16 7.16 -2.48
CA THR A 163 17.34 6.35 -2.80
C THR A 163 18.56 6.79 -2.01
N ARG A 164 18.80 8.10 -1.89
CA ARG A 164 19.91 8.64 -1.08
C ARG A 164 19.84 8.16 0.37
N VAL A 165 18.66 8.22 0.99
CA VAL A 165 18.49 7.77 2.37
C VAL A 165 18.63 6.24 2.48
N LEU A 166 18.09 5.46 1.54
CA LEU A 166 18.27 4.00 1.51
C LEU A 166 19.75 3.60 1.42
N VAL A 167 20.53 4.25 0.53
CA VAL A 167 21.98 4.04 0.43
C VAL A 167 22.68 4.39 1.74
N GLN A 168 22.32 5.51 2.37
CA GLN A 168 22.87 5.92 3.66
C GLN A 168 22.56 4.92 4.78
N ARG A 169 21.41 4.24 4.71
CA ARG A 169 21.00 3.18 5.65
C ARG A 169 21.59 1.80 5.32
N GLY A 170 22.40 1.70 4.27
CA GLY A 170 23.15 0.48 3.94
C GLY A 170 22.34 -0.57 3.19
N TYR A 171 21.24 -0.19 2.55
CA TYR A 171 20.53 -1.10 1.64
C TYR A 171 21.44 -1.50 0.47
N SER A 172 21.32 -2.75 0.04
CA SER A 172 21.99 -3.23 -1.15
C SER A 172 21.38 -2.62 -2.42
N ASP A 173 22.15 -2.52 -3.50
CA ASP A 173 21.62 -2.09 -4.80
C ASP A 173 20.44 -2.98 -5.26
N GLU A 174 20.50 -4.27 -4.95
CA GLU A 174 19.42 -5.22 -5.25
C GLU A 174 18.12 -4.84 -4.52
N ASP A 175 18.19 -4.58 -3.22
CA ASP A 175 17.01 -4.24 -2.42
C ASP A 175 16.47 -2.86 -2.77
N ILE A 176 17.34 -1.91 -3.09
CA ILE A 176 16.93 -0.59 -3.60
C ILE A 176 16.14 -0.77 -4.90
N LEU A 177 16.64 -1.54 -5.87
CA LEU A 177 15.93 -1.76 -7.14
C LEU A 177 14.58 -2.47 -6.96
N LYS A 178 14.47 -3.38 -5.99
CA LYS A 178 13.20 -4.00 -5.60
C LYS A 178 12.20 -2.93 -5.11
N ILE A 179 12.61 -2.09 -4.16
CA ILE A 179 11.77 -1.05 -3.54
C ILE A 179 11.37 0.03 -4.55
N LEU A 180 12.29 0.48 -5.41
CA LEU A 180 12.02 1.54 -6.39
C LEU A 180 11.00 1.16 -7.47
N GLY A 181 10.70 -0.13 -7.63
CA GLY A 181 9.66 -0.57 -8.55
C GLY A 181 9.75 -2.04 -8.96
N GLY A 182 10.87 -2.72 -8.74
CA GLY A 182 11.03 -4.13 -9.08
C GLY A 182 9.93 -5.03 -8.46
N ASN A 183 9.54 -4.75 -7.22
CA ASN A 183 8.47 -5.47 -6.54
C ASN A 183 7.10 -5.24 -7.17
N HIS A 184 6.78 -3.99 -7.53
CA HIS A 184 5.56 -3.71 -8.29
C HIS A 184 5.58 -4.45 -9.63
N MET A 185 6.69 -4.37 -10.38
CA MET A 185 6.81 -5.07 -11.66
C MET A 185 6.64 -6.59 -11.53
N ARG A 186 7.16 -7.19 -10.45
CA ARG A 186 6.95 -8.62 -10.13
C ARG A 186 5.46 -8.94 -9.98
N VAL A 187 4.74 -8.18 -9.16
CA VAL A 187 3.30 -8.40 -8.94
C VAL A 187 2.48 -8.15 -10.20
N PHE A 188 2.75 -7.05 -10.91
CA PHE A 188 2.07 -6.73 -12.17
C PHE A 188 2.26 -7.87 -13.19
N LYS A 189 3.49 -8.37 -13.38
CA LYS A 189 3.77 -9.49 -14.29
C LYS A 189 3.05 -10.78 -13.87
N GLN A 190 2.94 -11.05 -12.57
CA GLN A 190 2.26 -12.25 -12.07
C GLN A 190 0.74 -12.20 -12.31
N VAL A 191 0.12 -11.02 -12.24
CA VAL A 191 -1.34 -10.87 -12.36
C VAL A 191 -1.78 -10.59 -13.79
N ILE A 192 -1.08 -9.71 -14.49
CA ILE A 192 -1.50 -9.15 -15.78
C ILE A 192 -0.89 -9.94 -16.97
N GLY A 193 0.23 -10.65 -16.75
CA GLY A 193 1.06 -11.24 -17.80
C GLY A 193 2.07 -10.26 -18.39
#